data_AF-A0A5M6CD34-F1
#
_entry.id   AF-A0A5M6CD34-F1
#
_cell.length_a   1.000
_cell.length_b   1.000
_cell.length_c   1.000
_cell.angle_alpha   90.00
_cell.angle_beta   90.00
_cell.angle_gamma   90.00
#
_symmetry.space_group_name_H-M   'P 1'
#
loop_
_entity.id
_entity.type
_entity.pdbx_description
1 polymer ?
#
loop_
_entity_poly.entity_id
_entity_poly.type
_entity_poly.pdbx_seq_one_letter_code
_entity_poly.pdbx_strand_id
1 'polypeptide(L)'
;MKHLKTIFIITTITVGCLLVYFWLTREQWETRERCTGCEVFENQEQEKHIGTVEILPNGKTVFTDQMLGSTYKLIACDANCETKELLPFSKIGVKDYATQKQIYFDIRGKYIPEKDEFVYNSIIVLNERNFINAKEIKHLTFNKIQEKHTALEEETFLLNESHYAGLRGFLPHYFTEIQLKQPISIKEATWETSDSTLITTWFIEKQKQWQPIEHYEWKKGTEF
;
A
#
# COMPACT_ATOMS: atom_id res chain seq x y z
N MET A 1 22.23 -49.14 -21.41
CA MET A 1 22.42 -47.94 -20.56
C MET A 1 22.54 -46.61 -21.32
N LYS A 2 23.27 -46.51 -22.45
CA LYS A 2 23.41 -45.24 -23.20
C LYS A 2 22.06 -44.67 -23.69
N HIS A 3 21.19 -45.50 -24.28
CA HIS A 3 19.87 -45.06 -24.78
C HIS A 3 18.92 -44.54 -23.69
N LEU A 4 19.00 -45.08 -22.46
CA LEU A 4 18.17 -44.65 -21.34
C LEU A 4 18.50 -43.22 -20.90
N LYS A 5 19.79 -42.85 -20.91
CA LYS A 5 20.24 -41.48 -20.61
C LYS A 5 19.75 -40.48 -21.65
N THR A 6 19.78 -40.86 -22.93
CA THR A 6 19.29 -40.00 -24.01
C THR A 6 17.77 -39.75 -23.91
N ILE A 7 16.98 -40.78 -23.62
CA ILE A 7 15.52 -40.64 -23.44
C ILE A 7 15.22 -39.70 -22.26
N PHE A 8 15.90 -39.89 -21.12
CA PHE A 8 15.70 -39.06 -19.94
C PHE A 8 16.01 -37.57 -20.19
N ILE A 9 17.10 -37.28 -20.90
CA ILE A 9 17.46 -35.90 -21.26
C ILE A 9 16.40 -35.27 -22.16
N ILE A 10 15.94 -35.99 -23.19
CA ILE A 10 14.90 -35.49 -24.10
C ILE A 10 13.61 -35.19 -23.32
N THR A 11 13.14 -36.12 -22.48
CA THR A 11 11.94 -35.91 -21.66
C THR A 11 12.08 -34.70 -20.74
N THR A 12 13.24 -34.52 -20.10
CA THR A 12 13.49 -33.39 -19.21
C THR A 12 13.46 -32.06 -19.96
N ILE A 13 14.06 -31.99 -21.14
CA ILE A 13 14.03 -30.79 -22.00
C ILE A 13 12.60 -30.50 -22.44
N THR A 14 11.85 -31.50 -22.90
CA THR A 14 10.46 -31.30 -23.34
C THR A 14 9.56 -30.79 -22.21
N VAL A 15 9.68 -31.36 -21.00
CA VAL A 15 8.93 -30.88 -19.82
C VAL A 15 9.36 -29.46 -19.45
N GLY A 16 10.66 -29.15 -19.49
CA GLY A 16 11.17 -27.79 -19.25
C GLY A 16 10.60 -26.78 -20.24
N CYS A 17 10.58 -27.09 -21.54
CA CYS A 17 9.99 -26.23 -22.57
C CYS A 17 8.48 -26.03 -22.37
N LEU A 18 7.74 -27.08 -21.98
CA LEU A 18 6.30 -26.98 -21.69
C LEU A 18 6.02 -26.09 -20.47
N LEU A 19 6.83 -26.19 -19.42
CA LEU A 19 6.70 -25.35 -18.23
C LEU A 19 7.01 -23.88 -18.54
N VAL A 20 8.05 -23.60 -19.34
CA VAL A 20 8.37 -22.24 -19.80
C VAL A 20 7.26 -21.68 -20.69
N TYR A 21 6.74 -22.47 -21.63
CA TYR A 21 5.61 -22.06 -22.47
C TYR A 21 4.36 -21.76 -21.64
N PHE A 22 4.02 -22.62 -20.67
CA PHE A 22 2.89 -22.40 -19.77
C PHE A 22 3.08 -21.14 -18.93
N TRP A 23 4.29 -20.89 -18.44
CA TRP A 23 4.61 -19.68 -17.68
C TRP A 23 4.49 -18.41 -18.53
N LEU A 24 5.04 -18.40 -19.75
CA LEU A 24 4.96 -17.26 -20.66
C LEU A 24 3.53 -16.97 -21.13
N THR A 25 2.75 -18.00 -21.42
CA THR A 25 1.36 -17.83 -21.88
C THR A 25 0.44 -17.37 -20.76
N ARG A 26 0.66 -17.82 -19.51
CA ARG A 26 -0.16 -17.42 -18.36
C ARG A 26 -0.26 -15.90 -18.18
N GLU A 27 0.85 -15.17 -18.30
CA GLU A 27 0.83 -13.70 -18.21
C GLU A 27 -0.05 -13.08 -19.32
N GLN A 28 0.04 -13.59 -20.55
CA GLN A 28 -0.74 -13.06 -21.67
C GLN A 28 -2.25 -13.29 -21.51
N TRP A 29 -2.65 -14.44 -20.96
CA TRP A 29 -4.06 -14.74 -20.70
C TRP A 29 -4.64 -13.83 -19.62
N GLU A 30 -3.92 -13.63 -18.52
CA GLU A 30 -4.35 -12.74 -17.42
C GLU A 30 -4.46 -11.28 -17.88
N THR A 31 -3.56 -10.79 -18.74
CA THR A 31 -3.65 -9.44 -19.33
C THR A 31 -4.85 -9.32 -20.27
N ARG A 32 -5.10 -10.34 -21.11
CA ARG A 32 -6.22 -10.31 -22.07
C ARG A 32 -7.58 -10.29 -21.37
N GLU A 33 -7.76 -11.08 -20.32
CA GLU A 33 -8.99 -11.07 -19.52
C GLU A 33 -9.26 -9.71 -18.89
N ARG A 34 -8.23 -9.05 -18.32
CA ARG A 34 -8.33 -7.70 -17.75
C ARG A 34 -8.75 -6.65 -18.77
N CYS A 35 -8.17 -6.70 -19.97
CA CYS A 35 -8.48 -5.77 -21.06
C CYS A 35 -9.89 -5.97 -21.61
N THR A 36 -10.33 -7.22 -21.83
CA THR A 36 -11.70 -7.50 -22.30
C THR A 36 -12.77 -7.10 -21.29
N GLY A 37 -12.45 -7.09 -19.99
CA GLY A 37 -13.36 -6.59 -18.96
C GLY A 37 -13.61 -5.08 -19.05
N CYS A 38 -12.68 -4.32 -19.64
CA CYS A 38 -12.78 -2.86 -19.74
C CYS A 38 -13.68 -2.35 -20.87
N GLU A 39 -13.90 -3.15 -21.92
CA GLU A 39 -14.81 -2.82 -23.02
C GLU A 39 -16.25 -2.57 -22.51
N VAL A 40 -16.57 -3.14 -21.35
CA VAL A 40 -17.87 -3.02 -20.67
C VAL A 40 -18.15 -1.59 -20.16
N PHE A 41 -17.13 -0.73 -20.08
CA PHE A 41 -17.25 0.68 -19.65
C PHE A 41 -17.47 1.66 -20.79
N GLU A 42 -17.25 1.29 -22.05
CA GLU A 42 -17.51 2.19 -23.17
C GLU A 42 -19.03 2.43 -23.27
N ASN A 43 -19.46 3.62 -22.86
CA ASN A 43 -20.82 4.15 -22.96
C ASN A 43 -21.83 3.74 -21.88
N GLN A 44 -21.39 3.25 -20.71
CA GLN A 44 -22.31 2.94 -19.60
C GLN A 44 -21.99 3.71 -18.32
N GLU A 45 -23.05 4.06 -17.59
CA GLU A 45 -22.93 4.74 -16.30
C GLU A 45 -22.32 3.79 -15.27
N GLN A 46 -21.38 4.30 -14.48
CA GLN A 46 -20.69 3.52 -13.47
C GLN A 46 -21.49 3.50 -12.18
N GLU A 47 -21.50 2.34 -11.56
CA GLU A 47 -22.12 2.13 -10.26
C GLU A 47 -21.08 2.37 -9.16
N LYS A 48 -21.53 2.97 -8.07
CA LYS A 48 -20.74 3.22 -6.87
C LYS A 48 -21.18 2.26 -5.78
N HIS A 49 -20.25 1.48 -5.27
CA HIS A 49 -20.51 0.50 -4.22
C HIS A 49 -19.55 0.68 -3.04
N ILE A 50 -20.06 0.48 -1.82
CA ILE A 50 -19.26 0.51 -0.60
C ILE A 50 -19.34 -0.87 0.04
N GLY A 51 -18.19 -1.42 0.42
CA GLY A 51 -18.16 -2.79 0.92
C GLY A 51 -16.79 -3.23 1.37
N THR A 52 -16.63 -4.53 1.60
CA THR A 52 -15.37 -5.13 2.05
C THR A 52 -14.83 -6.09 1.01
N VAL A 53 -13.51 -6.29 1.01
CA VAL A 53 -12.85 -7.21 0.08
C VAL A 53 -12.28 -8.39 0.84
N GLU A 54 -12.33 -9.58 0.26
CA GLU A 54 -11.65 -10.78 0.75
C GLU A 54 -10.76 -11.36 -0.35
N ILE A 55 -9.57 -11.82 0.03
CA ILE A 55 -8.65 -12.55 -0.85
C ILE A 55 -8.80 -14.03 -0.55
N LEU A 56 -9.33 -14.78 -1.51
CA LEU A 56 -9.53 -16.22 -1.40
C LEU A 56 -8.18 -16.98 -1.47
N PRO A 57 -8.11 -18.23 -1.00
CA PRO A 57 -6.86 -19.02 -1.03
C PRO A 57 -6.24 -19.23 -2.41
N ASN A 58 -7.02 -19.09 -3.48
CA ASN A 58 -6.57 -19.16 -4.87
C ASN A 58 -6.09 -17.82 -5.44
N GLY A 59 -6.01 -16.77 -4.62
CA GLY A 59 -5.60 -15.42 -5.02
C GLY A 59 -6.70 -14.58 -5.66
N LYS A 60 -7.92 -15.12 -5.83
CA LYS A 60 -9.06 -14.35 -6.35
C LYS A 60 -9.60 -13.40 -5.29
N THR A 61 -10.10 -12.27 -5.72
CA THR A 61 -10.72 -11.26 -4.85
C THR A 61 -12.23 -11.28 -4.98
N VAL A 62 -12.92 -11.19 -3.86
CA VAL A 62 -14.39 -11.00 -3.82
C VAL A 62 -14.72 -9.73 -3.06
N PHE A 63 -15.77 -9.05 -3.48
CA PHE A 63 -16.27 -7.83 -2.85
C PHE A 63 -17.67 -8.09 -2.29
N THR A 64 -17.88 -7.79 -1.01
CA THR A 64 -19.18 -7.86 -0.36
C THR A 64 -19.74 -6.46 -0.20
N ASP A 65 -20.81 -6.16 -0.93
CA ASP A 65 -21.49 -4.87 -0.87
C ASP A 65 -22.19 -4.69 0.49
N GLN A 66 -21.95 -3.56 1.14
CA GLN A 66 -22.48 -3.26 2.47
C GLN A 66 -24.00 -3.01 2.46
N MET A 67 -24.53 -2.39 1.42
CA MET A 67 -25.94 -2.02 1.30
C MET A 67 -26.80 -3.19 0.84
N LEU A 68 -26.30 -3.96 -0.12
CA LEU A 68 -27.01 -5.06 -0.76
C LEU A 68 -26.77 -6.39 -0.06
N GLY A 69 -25.65 -6.54 0.65
CA GLY A 69 -25.20 -7.81 1.25
C GLY A 69 -24.74 -8.86 0.22
N SER A 70 -24.81 -8.53 -1.06
CA SER A 70 -24.38 -9.39 -2.17
C SER A 70 -22.86 -9.44 -2.26
N THR A 71 -22.33 -10.60 -2.65
CA THR A 71 -20.90 -10.82 -2.86
C THR A 71 -20.63 -11.10 -4.32
N TYR A 72 -19.63 -10.41 -4.89
CA TYR A 72 -19.28 -10.48 -6.31
C TYR A 72 -17.81 -10.83 -6.49
N LYS A 73 -17.46 -11.50 -7.59
CA LYS A 73 -16.05 -11.62 -8.00
C LYS A 73 -15.55 -10.25 -8.44
N LEU A 74 -14.44 -9.79 -7.86
CA LEU A 74 -13.93 -8.46 -8.13
C LEU A 74 -12.85 -8.54 -9.23
N ILE A 75 -13.10 -7.88 -10.36
CA ILE A 75 -12.23 -7.89 -11.54
C ILE A 75 -11.69 -6.49 -11.80
N ALA A 76 -10.38 -6.37 -11.83
CA ALA A 76 -9.70 -5.09 -12.02
C ALA A 76 -9.65 -4.73 -13.52
N CYS A 77 -10.14 -3.55 -13.89
CA CYS A 77 -10.03 -3.02 -15.24
C CYS A 77 -8.83 -2.08 -15.36
N ASP A 78 -7.90 -2.43 -16.27
CA ASP A 78 -6.85 -1.53 -16.74
C ASP A 78 -7.26 -0.97 -18.10
N ALA A 79 -7.80 0.25 -18.12
CA ALA A 79 -8.28 0.89 -19.35
C ALA A 79 -7.15 1.13 -20.37
N ASN A 80 -5.90 1.27 -19.92
CA ASN A 80 -4.76 1.48 -20.82
C ASN A 80 -4.08 0.18 -21.23
N CYS A 81 -4.38 -0.94 -20.56
CA CYS A 81 -3.69 -2.24 -20.77
C CYS A 81 -2.14 -2.16 -20.68
N GLU A 82 -1.60 -1.04 -20.19
CA GLU A 82 -0.18 -0.72 -20.18
C GLU A 82 0.43 -0.89 -18.77
N THR A 83 -0.39 -0.99 -17.73
CA THR A 83 0.08 -0.93 -16.33
C THR A 83 -0.14 -2.22 -15.56
N LYS A 84 0.98 -2.89 -15.24
CA LYS A 84 1.02 -4.13 -14.44
C LYS A 84 0.54 -3.97 -12.98
N GLU A 85 0.20 -2.77 -12.49
CA GLU A 85 -0.11 -2.56 -11.07
C GLU A 85 -1.36 -1.70 -10.84
N LEU A 86 -2.54 -2.25 -11.14
CA LEU A 86 -3.72 -1.93 -10.33
C LEU A 86 -3.38 -2.36 -8.91
N LEU A 87 -3.45 -1.43 -7.93
CA LEU A 87 -3.04 -1.67 -6.54
C LEU A 87 -3.62 -3.00 -6.05
N PRO A 88 -2.80 -4.06 -5.90
CA PRO A 88 -3.33 -5.34 -5.53
C PRO A 88 -3.75 -5.27 -4.06
N PHE A 89 -4.91 -5.84 -3.73
CA PHE A 89 -5.37 -5.93 -2.34
C PHE A 89 -4.38 -6.66 -1.43
N SER A 90 -3.44 -7.45 -1.99
CA SER A 90 -2.31 -8.02 -1.26
C SER A 90 -1.30 -6.99 -0.77
N LYS A 91 -1.15 -5.84 -1.44
CA LYS A 91 -0.32 -4.70 -1.00
C LYS A 91 -1.08 -3.79 -0.02
N ILE A 92 -2.36 -3.51 -0.29
CA ILE A 92 -3.18 -2.62 0.57
C ILE A 92 -3.55 -3.32 1.89
N GLY A 93 -3.81 -4.63 1.83
CA GLY A 93 -4.47 -5.37 2.90
C GLY A 93 -6.00 -5.25 2.82
N VAL A 94 -6.69 -6.26 3.34
CA VAL A 94 -8.18 -6.29 3.45
C VAL A 94 -8.66 -6.10 4.90
N LYS A 95 -7.72 -6.10 5.83
CA LYS A 95 -7.92 -5.78 7.24
C LYS A 95 -6.91 -4.72 7.63
N ASP A 96 -7.33 -3.81 8.48
CA ASP A 96 -6.45 -2.84 9.09
C ASP A 96 -5.42 -3.56 9.96
N TYR A 97 -4.14 -3.28 9.75
CA TYR A 97 -3.05 -4.01 10.39
C TYR A 97 -3.07 -3.86 11.93
N ALA A 98 -3.40 -2.68 12.43
CA ALA A 98 -3.38 -2.38 13.86
C ALA A 98 -4.59 -2.98 14.59
N THR A 99 -5.78 -2.77 14.03
CA THR A 99 -7.06 -3.11 14.69
C THR A 99 -7.59 -4.48 14.29
N GLN A 100 -7.04 -5.08 13.23
CA GLN A 100 -7.53 -6.32 12.61
C GLN A 100 -9.00 -6.25 12.12
N LYS A 101 -9.58 -5.04 12.08
CA LYS A 101 -10.93 -4.79 11.54
C LYS A 101 -10.91 -4.83 10.02
N GLN A 102 -12.03 -5.22 9.41
CA GLN A 102 -12.18 -5.19 7.95
C GLN A 102 -12.01 -3.76 7.42
N ILE A 103 -11.39 -3.65 6.25
CA ILE A 103 -11.28 -2.39 5.50
C ILE A 103 -12.50 -2.25 4.60
N TYR A 104 -13.15 -1.09 4.69
CA TYR A 104 -14.17 -0.69 3.72
C TYR A 104 -13.52 -0.05 2.51
N PHE A 105 -14.11 -0.29 1.34
CA PHE A 105 -13.68 0.25 0.06
C PHE A 105 -14.89 0.88 -0.64
N ASP A 106 -14.70 2.08 -1.17
CA ASP A 106 -15.58 2.73 -2.15
C ASP A 106 -15.03 2.35 -3.53
N ILE A 107 -15.74 1.46 -4.21
CA ILE A 107 -15.38 0.98 -5.53
C ILE A 107 -16.33 1.57 -6.56
N ARG A 108 -15.77 1.99 -7.69
CA ARG A 108 -16.57 2.36 -8.86
C ARG A 108 -16.29 1.42 -10.00
N GLY A 109 -17.36 1.01 -10.65
CA GLY A 109 -17.30 -0.07 -11.61
C GLY A 109 -18.66 -0.38 -12.18
N LYS A 110 -18.81 -1.63 -12.59
CA LYS A 110 -20.05 -2.14 -13.14
C LYS A 110 -20.20 -3.62 -12.85
N TYR A 111 -21.40 -3.99 -12.44
CA TYR A 111 -21.78 -5.38 -12.27
C TYR A 111 -22.10 -6.05 -13.62
N ILE A 112 -21.65 -7.29 -13.80
CA ILE A 112 -21.92 -8.18 -14.94
C ILE A 112 -22.72 -9.37 -14.42
N PRO A 113 -24.07 -9.32 -14.49
CA PRO A 113 -24.94 -10.33 -13.91
C PRO A 113 -24.70 -11.75 -14.43
N GLU A 114 -24.36 -11.89 -15.70
CA GLU A 114 -24.18 -13.20 -16.35
C GLU A 114 -22.97 -13.98 -15.80
N LYS A 115 -22.00 -13.27 -15.22
CA LYS A 115 -20.75 -13.83 -14.70
C LYS A 115 -20.62 -13.76 -13.18
N ASP A 116 -21.52 -13.01 -12.53
CA ASP A 116 -21.44 -12.66 -11.12
C ASP A 116 -20.11 -11.95 -10.79
N GLU A 117 -19.78 -10.96 -11.63
CA GLU A 117 -18.52 -10.22 -11.60
C GLU A 117 -18.79 -8.72 -11.45
N PHE A 118 -18.07 -8.07 -10.53
CA PHE A 118 -18.00 -6.62 -10.46
C PHE A 118 -16.67 -6.18 -11.04
N VAL A 119 -16.71 -5.58 -12.23
CA VAL A 119 -15.52 -5.00 -12.86
C VAL A 119 -15.35 -3.60 -12.31
N TYR A 120 -14.19 -3.26 -11.77
CA TYR A 120 -13.92 -1.94 -11.20
C TYR A 120 -12.78 -1.24 -11.92
N ASN A 121 -12.85 0.09 -11.99
CA ASN A 121 -11.77 0.92 -12.54
C ASN A 121 -11.17 1.88 -11.49
N SER A 122 -11.81 2.02 -10.34
CA SER A 122 -11.31 2.84 -9.24
C SER A 122 -11.71 2.25 -7.88
N ILE A 123 -10.82 2.42 -6.92
CA ILE A 123 -11.00 2.01 -5.52
C ILE A 123 -10.50 3.13 -4.63
N ILE A 124 -11.27 3.47 -3.61
CA ILE A 124 -10.89 4.36 -2.52
C ILE A 124 -11.03 3.58 -1.21
N VAL A 125 -9.99 3.56 -0.39
CA VAL A 125 -10.04 2.95 0.95
C VAL A 125 -10.83 3.87 1.89
N LEU A 126 -11.88 3.35 2.49
CA LEU A 126 -12.81 4.06 3.37
C LEU A 126 -12.62 3.79 4.87
N ASN A 127 -11.75 2.86 5.26
CA ASN A 127 -11.57 2.61 6.69
C ASN A 127 -11.19 3.89 7.43
N GLU A 128 -11.58 3.95 8.72
CA GLU A 128 -11.18 5.01 9.64
C GLU A 128 -9.67 5.18 9.54
N ARG A 129 -9.24 6.17 8.75
CA ARG A 129 -7.87 6.66 8.79
C ARG A 129 -7.69 7.08 10.24
N ASN A 130 -6.86 6.35 10.96
CA ASN A 130 -6.53 6.68 12.34
C ASN A 130 -5.63 7.91 12.31
N PHE A 131 -6.25 9.04 12.01
CA PHE A 131 -5.63 10.34 12.04
C PHE A 131 -5.09 10.54 13.44
N ILE A 132 -3.79 10.74 13.51
CA ILE A 132 -3.17 11.00 14.78
C ILE A 132 -3.55 12.42 15.21
N ASN A 133 -3.92 12.58 16.47
CA ASN A 133 -4.13 13.89 17.02
C ASN A 133 -2.77 14.56 17.24
N ALA A 134 -2.50 15.65 16.52
CA ALA A 134 -1.23 16.37 16.62
C ALA A 134 -0.87 16.79 18.06
N LYS A 135 -1.87 17.03 18.92
CA LYS A 135 -1.65 17.37 20.33
C LYS A 135 -1.14 16.19 21.15
N GLU A 136 -1.47 14.95 20.77
CA GLU A 136 -1.06 13.74 21.49
C GLU A 136 0.41 13.41 21.24
N ILE A 137 0.92 13.65 20.02
CA ILE A 137 2.31 13.31 19.64
C ILE A 137 3.35 14.06 20.46
N LYS A 138 3.07 15.31 20.85
CA LYS A 138 4.05 16.22 21.50
C LYS A 138 4.69 15.65 22.77
N HIS A 139 4.03 14.69 23.41
CA HIS A 139 4.43 14.16 24.72
C HIS A 139 4.63 12.65 24.74
N LEU A 140 4.50 11.98 23.59
CA LEU A 140 4.62 10.53 23.50
C LEU A 140 5.96 10.12 22.89
N THR A 141 6.55 9.08 23.45
CA THR A 141 7.70 8.41 22.82
C THR A 141 7.26 7.76 21.52
N PHE A 142 8.18 7.62 20.56
CA PHE A 142 7.91 6.97 19.28
C PHE A 142 7.21 5.61 19.44
N ASN A 143 7.73 4.74 20.31
CA ASN A 143 7.16 3.40 20.53
C ASN A 143 5.71 3.45 21.04
N LYS A 144 5.37 4.45 21.87
CA LYS A 144 4.00 4.66 22.37
C LYS A 144 3.05 5.11 21.27
N ILE A 145 3.54 5.87 20.29
CA ILE A 145 2.76 6.25 19.11
C ILE A 145 2.53 5.02 18.23
N GLN A 146 3.57 4.21 18.00
CA GLN A 146 3.50 2.99 17.19
C GLN A 146 2.59 1.90 17.77
N GLU A 147 2.31 1.90 19.07
CA GLU A 147 1.29 1.02 19.67
C GLU A 147 -0.12 1.26 19.10
N LYS A 148 -0.38 2.44 18.52
CA LYS A 148 -1.72 2.86 18.05
C LYS A 148 -1.75 3.33 16.59
N HIS A 149 -0.66 3.93 16.10
CA HIS A 149 -0.60 4.56 14.80
C HIS A 149 0.63 4.09 14.03
N THR A 150 0.41 3.60 12.82
CA THR A 150 1.49 3.24 11.88
C THR A 150 1.93 4.50 11.15
N ALA A 151 3.24 4.77 11.14
CA ALA A 151 3.79 5.89 10.37
C ALA A 151 3.68 5.61 8.87
N LEU A 152 3.40 6.65 8.08
CA LEU A 152 3.47 6.60 6.61
C LEU A 152 4.91 6.48 6.14
N GLU A 153 5.81 7.23 6.79
CA GLU A 153 7.23 7.28 6.50
C GLU A 153 8.00 7.23 7.81
N GLU A 154 9.13 6.52 7.81
CA GLU A 154 10.05 6.44 8.94
C GLU A 154 11.48 6.40 8.41
N GLU A 155 12.33 7.28 8.94
CA GLU A 155 13.77 7.32 8.63
C GLU A 155 14.57 7.48 9.93
N THR A 156 15.82 7.01 9.94
CA THR A 156 16.78 7.34 10.99
C THR A 156 18.08 7.79 10.34
N PHE A 157 18.54 8.97 10.74
CA PHE A 157 19.73 9.61 10.18
C PHE A 157 20.64 10.17 11.28
N LEU A 158 21.89 10.50 10.94
CA LEU A 158 22.83 11.16 11.85
C LEU A 158 22.77 12.68 11.68
N LEU A 159 22.64 13.41 12.79
CA LEU A 159 22.48 14.87 12.80
C LEU A 159 23.62 15.63 12.10
N ASN A 160 24.85 15.14 12.19
CA ASN A 160 26.02 15.75 11.55
C ASN A 160 26.13 15.46 10.05
N GLU A 161 25.37 14.51 9.53
CA GLU A 161 25.35 14.11 8.11
C GLU A 161 24.11 14.66 7.38
N SER A 162 23.07 15.08 8.10
CA SER A 162 21.84 15.56 7.49
C SER A 162 22.04 16.90 6.78
N HIS A 163 21.82 16.92 5.46
CA HIS A 163 21.54 18.14 4.75
C HIS A 163 20.19 18.69 5.24
N TYR A 164 20.20 19.88 5.85
CA TYR A 164 19.01 20.54 6.40
C TYR A 164 18.07 21.10 5.31
N ALA A 165 17.71 20.27 4.33
CA ALA A 165 16.75 20.57 3.28
C ALA A 165 15.31 20.33 3.78
N GLY A 166 14.35 21.03 3.18
CA GLY A 166 12.94 20.91 3.48
C GLY A 166 12.62 21.12 4.97
N LEU A 167 11.80 20.23 5.54
CA LEU A 167 11.34 20.31 6.92
C LEU A 167 12.46 20.18 7.96
N ARG A 168 13.59 19.54 7.61
CA ARG A 168 14.75 19.37 8.52
C ARG A 168 15.47 20.69 8.80
N GLY A 169 15.20 21.75 8.02
CA GLY A 169 15.74 23.10 8.20
C GLY A 169 15.54 23.69 9.61
N PHE A 170 14.54 23.22 10.35
CA PHE A 170 14.25 23.71 11.69
C PHE A 170 15.04 23.00 12.80
N LEU A 171 15.54 21.78 12.57
CA LEU A 171 16.25 20.99 13.58
C LEU A 171 17.43 21.71 14.25
N PRO A 172 18.28 22.48 13.54
CA PRO A 172 19.41 23.16 14.17
C PRO A 172 19.05 24.07 15.35
N HIS A 173 17.82 24.57 15.45
CA HIS A 173 17.37 25.43 16.55
C HIS A 173 17.28 24.70 17.90
N TYR A 174 17.26 23.36 17.90
CA TYR A 174 17.13 22.54 19.12
C TYR A 174 18.47 21.99 19.63
N PHE A 175 19.56 22.31 18.94
CA PHE A 175 20.89 21.77 19.25
C PHE A 175 21.91 22.90 19.34
N THR A 176 22.92 22.69 20.18
CA THR A 176 24.12 23.54 20.21
C THR A 176 25.02 23.27 19.01
N GLU A 177 25.87 24.23 18.65
CA GLU A 177 26.86 24.04 17.58
C GLU A 177 27.78 22.83 17.80
N ILE A 178 28.06 22.49 19.06
CA ILE A 178 28.85 21.31 19.41
C ILE A 178 28.07 20.04 19.07
N GLN A 179 26.78 19.98 19.43
CA GLN A 179 25.90 18.84 19.16
C GLN A 179 25.66 18.65 17.66
N LEU A 180 25.54 19.72 16.88
CA LEU A 180 25.37 19.66 15.42
C LEU A 180 26.55 19.01 14.70
N LYS A 181 27.72 18.92 15.35
CA LYS A 181 28.92 18.25 14.82
C LYS A 181 29.06 16.80 15.29
N GLN A 182 28.16 16.31 16.16
CA GLN A 182 28.20 14.95 16.70
C GLN A 182 27.28 14.01 15.90
N PRO A 183 27.62 12.71 15.80
CA PRO A 183 26.79 11.70 15.14
C PRO A 183 25.62 11.28 16.03
N ILE A 184 24.72 12.23 16.33
CA ILE A 184 23.50 11.98 17.11
C ILE A 184 22.46 11.37 16.19
N SER A 185 21.97 10.17 16.52
CA SER A 185 20.87 9.54 15.78
C SER A 185 19.55 10.27 16.01
N ILE A 186 18.90 10.66 14.92
CA ILE A 186 17.59 11.29 14.89
C ILE A 186 16.66 10.35 14.12
N LYS A 187 15.50 10.06 14.70
CA LYS A 187 14.43 9.34 14.02
C LYS A 187 13.38 10.35 13.54
N GLU A 188 12.99 10.26 12.29
CA GLU A 188 11.93 11.04 11.68
C GLU A 188 10.77 10.11 11.35
N ALA A 189 9.55 10.53 11.65
CA ALA A 189 8.36 9.78 11.27
C ALA A 189 7.20 10.70 10.93
N THR A 190 6.43 10.32 9.91
CA THR A 190 5.30 11.10 9.38
C THR A 190 3.99 10.32 9.50
N TRP A 191 2.92 10.98 9.91
CA TRP A 191 1.56 10.43 10.02
C TRP A 191 0.53 11.38 9.40
N GLU A 192 -0.66 10.86 9.09
CA GLU A 192 -1.80 11.71 8.72
C GLU A 192 -2.50 12.28 9.95
N THR A 193 -2.77 13.59 9.95
CA THR A 193 -3.64 14.24 10.96
C THR A 193 -5.01 14.59 10.42
N SER A 194 -5.16 14.64 9.09
CA SER A 194 -6.42 14.73 8.38
C SER A 194 -6.27 14.27 6.93
N ASP A 195 -7.33 14.36 6.13
CA ASP A 195 -7.27 14.10 4.70
C ASP A 195 -6.31 15.02 3.95
N SER A 196 -6.10 16.24 4.46
CA SER A 196 -5.31 17.27 3.79
C SER A 196 -3.99 17.59 4.49
N THR A 197 -3.74 17.01 5.67
CA THR A 197 -2.60 17.39 6.53
C THR A 197 -1.83 16.17 7.03
N LEU A 198 -0.53 16.37 7.14
CA LEU A 198 0.44 15.45 7.67
C LEU A 198 1.12 16.08 8.89
N ILE A 199 1.66 15.24 9.77
CA ILE A 199 2.55 15.64 10.85
C ILE A 199 3.83 14.85 10.76
N THR A 200 4.96 15.54 10.71
CA THR A 200 6.29 14.94 10.80
C THR A 200 6.85 15.25 12.18
N THR A 201 7.37 14.24 12.88
CA THR A 201 7.97 14.40 14.21
C THR A 201 9.37 13.83 14.21
N TRP A 202 10.29 14.57 14.84
CA TRP A 202 11.67 14.13 15.05
C TRP A 202 11.86 13.68 16.48
N PHE A 203 12.58 12.57 16.65
CA PHE A 203 12.87 11.96 17.94
C PHE A 203 14.37 11.82 18.12
N ILE A 204 14.82 12.00 19.36
CA ILE A 204 16.20 11.73 19.79
C ILE A 204 16.20 10.55 20.74
N GLU A 205 17.19 9.68 20.62
CA GLU A 205 17.36 8.60 21.58
C GLU A 205 17.91 9.13 22.91
N LYS A 206 17.13 8.97 23.98
CA LYS A 206 17.53 9.25 25.36
C LYS A 206 17.14 8.07 26.24
N GLN A 207 18.07 7.57 27.04
CA GLN A 207 17.82 6.44 27.96
C GLN A 207 17.19 5.21 27.25
N LYS A 208 17.65 4.89 26.03
CA LYS A 208 17.13 3.80 25.18
C LYS A 208 15.67 3.98 24.74
N GLN A 209 15.18 5.21 24.71
CA GLN A 209 13.85 5.56 24.23
C GLN A 209 13.92 6.74 23.26
N TRP A 210 13.13 6.68 22.20
CA TRP A 210 12.96 7.76 21.24
C TRP A 210 12.00 8.81 21.79
N GLN A 211 12.57 9.94 22.23
CA GLN A 211 11.84 11.07 22.82
C GLN A 211 11.61 12.16 21.77
N PRO A 212 10.41 12.77 21.70
CA PRO A 212 10.13 13.79 20.71
C PRO A 212 10.99 15.04 20.96
N ILE A 213 11.49 15.62 19.88
CA ILE A 213 12.25 16.88 19.86
C ILE A 213 11.32 18.00 19.42
N GLU A 214 10.73 17.82 18.24
CA GLU A 214 9.82 18.76 17.61
C GLU A 214 8.91 18.02 16.60
N HIS A 215 7.82 18.67 16.23
CA HIS A 215 6.86 18.24 15.23
C HIS A 215 6.49 19.41 14.30
N TYR A 216 6.09 19.08 13.08
CA TYR A 216 5.62 20.06 12.11
C TYR A 216 4.39 19.52 11.37
N GLU A 217 3.31 20.29 11.40
CA GLU A 217 2.10 20.00 10.62
C GLU A 217 2.16 20.72 9.27
N TRP A 218 1.90 20.00 8.20
CA TRP A 218 1.98 20.50 6.83
C TRP A 218 0.88 19.93 5.94
N LYS A 219 0.61 20.58 4.80
CA LYS A 219 -0.43 20.16 3.87
C LYS A 219 0.13 19.18 2.85
N LYS A 220 -0.62 18.13 2.52
CA LYS A 220 -0.26 17.21 1.43
C LYS A 220 -0.12 18.00 0.12
N GLY A 221 0.86 17.65 -0.70
CA GLY A 221 1.16 18.37 -1.94
C GLY A 221 2.07 19.60 -1.74
N THR A 222 2.56 19.84 -0.52
CA THR A 222 3.59 20.85 -0.25
C THR A 222 4.91 20.21 0.19
N GLU A 223 5.19 18.99 -0.30
CA GLU A 223 6.48 18.33 -0.10
C GLU A 223 7.60 19.22 -0.68
N PHE A 224 8.64 19.50 0.10
CA PHE A 224 9.70 20.48 -0.20
C PHE A 224 10.99 19.80 -0.67
#